data_AF-A0A2B7WG72-F1
#
_entry.id   AF-A0A2B7WG72-F1
#
_cell.length_a   1.000
_cell.length_b   1.000
_cell.length_c   1.000
_cell.angle_alpha   90.00
_cell.angle_beta   90.00
_cell.angle_gamma   90.00
#
_symmetry.space_group_name_H-M   'P 1'
#
loop_
_entity.id
_entity.type
_entity.pdbx_description
1 polymer ?
#
loop_
_entity_poly.entity_id
_entity_poly.type
_entity_poly.pdbx_seq_one_letter_code
_entity_poly.pdbx_strand_id
1 'polypeptide(L)'
;MAHYRCFPFDGDDAQYIKYLESQVVYYRYWYYQAPRQALPHAGPSQFDDPSPDQPNGGNVSSTQSTQKEGLKIISFKYNPKPSVPQWQNQLHGFLKSVPHFSKWEEWRKTNSFHTIKQNNIVIAALLEDSSPSVALDRLVTQSSISTINIASPEWIERSHRYAHQTAALEKLGTITSKIASFRQIVVASICVVMLHLKVSTDVVNRIMRACVSDVSDDESLRRYRRGAIWVNGCICRLSATWGHRSTEIFFLSGYELSYFARISESDCSLPYFIEQKQSKGVPPKEGSAWTPISIPCIIKRTAGRGVSLRDICDALEQTYELVNDIYERFYKTEEERYAHDPMLYGGGGCDPIFDPIF
;
A
#
# COMPACT_ATOMS: atom_id res chain seq x y z
N MET A 1 20.50 -47.29 4.86
CA MET A 1 20.99 -45.97 5.32
C MET A 1 19.77 -45.15 5.69
N ALA A 2 19.68 -44.65 6.92
CA ALA A 2 18.57 -43.80 7.33
C ALA A 2 18.69 -42.45 6.60
N HIS A 3 17.72 -42.13 5.74
CA HIS A 3 17.65 -40.83 5.08
C HIS A 3 17.29 -39.79 6.14
N TYR A 4 18.28 -39.00 6.57
CA TYR A 4 18.04 -37.86 7.44
C TYR A 4 17.18 -36.84 6.71
N ARG A 5 16.00 -36.54 7.27
CA ARG A 5 15.14 -35.46 6.79
C ARG A 5 15.73 -34.13 7.24
N CYS A 6 15.73 -33.15 6.34
CA CYS A 6 16.26 -31.81 6.64
C CYS A 6 15.43 -31.05 7.69
N PHE A 7 14.19 -31.45 7.94
CA PHE A 7 13.32 -30.84 8.95
C PHE A 7 12.79 -31.91 9.91
N PRO A 8 12.71 -31.61 11.22
CA PRO A 8 12.04 -32.49 12.17
C PRO A 8 10.56 -32.56 11.79
N PHE A 9 10.13 -33.70 11.26
CA PHE A 9 8.77 -33.94 10.78
C PHE A 9 8.36 -35.37 11.11
N ASP A 10 7.33 -35.49 11.95
CA ASP A 10 6.73 -36.76 12.34
C ASP A 10 5.63 -37.15 11.34
N GLY A 11 5.93 -38.13 10.50
CA GLY A 11 5.01 -38.62 9.46
C GLY A 11 5.70 -39.54 8.45
N ASP A 12 4.95 -40.15 7.57
CA ASP A 12 5.51 -40.94 6.46
C ASP A 12 6.09 -40.06 5.34
N ASP A 13 6.70 -40.67 4.34
CA ASP A 13 7.33 -39.93 3.24
C ASP A 13 6.32 -39.19 2.36
N ALA A 14 5.11 -39.71 2.20
CA ALA A 14 4.07 -39.05 1.42
C ALA A 14 3.57 -37.78 2.13
N GLN A 15 3.46 -37.83 3.46
CA GLN A 15 3.15 -36.68 4.30
C GLN A 15 4.30 -35.66 4.31
N TYR A 16 5.55 -36.13 4.34
CA TYR A 16 6.72 -35.26 4.30
C TYR A 16 6.85 -34.54 2.95
N ILE A 17 6.57 -35.21 1.82
CA ILE A 17 6.53 -34.57 0.50
C ILE A 17 5.45 -33.48 0.45
N LYS A 18 4.22 -33.77 0.92
CA LYS A 18 3.16 -32.76 1.00
C LYS A 18 3.54 -31.58 1.89
N TYR A 19 4.22 -31.84 3.00
CA TYR A 19 4.76 -30.81 3.87
C TYR A 19 5.77 -29.93 3.12
N LEU A 20 6.74 -30.52 2.41
CA LEU A 20 7.72 -29.77 1.62
C LEU A 20 7.06 -28.96 0.50
N GLU A 21 6.07 -29.52 -0.20
CA GLU A 21 5.30 -28.79 -1.22
C GLU A 21 4.57 -27.59 -0.61
N SER A 22 3.97 -27.74 0.58
CA SER A 22 3.34 -26.63 1.29
C SER A 22 4.33 -25.55 1.73
N GLN A 23 5.54 -25.94 2.15
CA GLN A 23 6.61 -25.01 2.49
C GLN A 23 7.11 -24.26 1.25
N VAL A 24 7.28 -24.94 0.12
CA VAL A 24 7.67 -24.30 -1.15
C VAL A 24 6.62 -23.27 -1.58
N VAL A 25 5.32 -23.59 -1.49
CA VAL A 25 4.25 -22.63 -1.81
C VAL A 25 4.28 -21.44 -0.84
N TYR A 26 4.45 -21.69 0.45
CA TYR A 26 4.56 -20.64 1.47
C TYR A 26 5.75 -19.72 1.23
N TYR A 27 6.95 -20.26 1.00
CA TYR A 27 8.15 -19.47 0.73
C TYR A 27 8.10 -18.77 -0.63
N ARG A 28 7.46 -19.38 -1.63
CA ARG A 28 7.25 -18.74 -2.93
C ARG A 28 6.35 -17.52 -2.79
N TYR A 29 5.26 -17.65 -2.03
CA TYR A 29 4.36 -16.53 -1.72
C TYR A 29 5.11 -15.39 -0.99
N TRP A 30 5.94 -15.72 0.00
CA TRP A 30 6.74 -14.73 0.73
C TRP A 30 7.85 -14.10 -0.11
N TYR A 31 8.58 -14.88 -0.89
CA TYR A 31 9.72 -14.41 -1.69
C TYR A 31 9.29 -13.47 -2.82
N TYR A 32 8.09 -13.65 -3.38
CA TYR A 32 7.54 -12.72 -4.38
C TYR A 32 6.88 -11.47 -3.78
N GLN A 33 6.68 -11.41 -2.46
CA GLN A 33 6.14 -10.23 -1.75
C GLN A 33 7.20 -9.40 -1.03
N ALA A 34 8.42 -9.89 -0.87
CA ALA A 34 9.52 -9.09 -0.31
C ALA A 34 9.95 -8.00 -1.32
N PRO A 35 9.98 -6.72 -0.95
CA PRO A 35 10.59 -5.67 -1.77
C PRO A 35 12.05 -6.04 -2.03
N ARG A 36 12.47 -6.08 -3.30
CA ARG A 36 13.90 -6.13 -3.64
C ARG A 36 14.56 -4.85 -3.14
N GLN A 37 15.02 -4.84 -1.89
CA GLN A 37 16.00 -3.86 -1.46
C GLN A 37 17.27 -4.14 -2.26
N ALA A 38 17.69 -3.16 -3.07
CA ALA A 38 19.01 -3.19 -3.69
C ALA A 38 20.04 -3.30 -2.56
N LEU A 39 20.81 -4.39 -2.54
CA LEU A 39 21.95 -4.53 -1.65
C LEU A 39 22.85 -3.28 -1.83
N PRO A 40 23.17 -2.54 -0.76
CA PRO A 40 24.28 -1.61 -0.80
C PRO A 40 25.55 -2.45 -1.06
N HIS A 41 26.34 -2.05 -2.04
CA HIS A 41 27.70 -2.55 -2.18
C HIS A 41 28.44 -2.36 -0.85
N ALA A 42 28.75 -3.47 -0.20
CA ALA A 42 29.63 -3.51 0.95
C ALA A 42 31.02 -3.05 0.50
N GLY A 43 31.39 -1.82 0.88
CA GLY A 43 32.78 -1.41 0.94
C GLY A 43 33.52 -2.25 1.99
N PRO A 44 34.85 -2.40 1.86
CA PRO A 44 35.62 -3.21 2.79
C PRO A 44 35.56 -2.61 4.20
N SER A 45 35.04 -3.43 5.12
CA SER A 45 34.98 -3.19 6.56
C SER A 45 36.39 -3.12 7.14
N GLN A 46 36.82 -1.95 7.62
CA GLN A 46 37.97 -1.85 8.51
C GLN A 46 37.55 -2.25 9.92
N PHE A 47 38.22 -3.27 10.45
CA PHE A 47 38.21 -3.63 11.87
C PHE A 47 39.06 -2.60 12.62
N ASP A 48 38.44 -1.86 13.54
CA ASP A 48 39.16 -1.17 14.61
C ASP A 48 39.17 -2.08 15.84
N ASP A 49 40.37 -2.53 16.20
CA ASP A 49 40.68 -3.27 17.42
C ASP A 49 41.23 -2.27 18.46
N PRO A 50 40.81 -2.30 19.74
CA PRO A 50 41.27 -1.35 20.73
C PRO A 50 42.43 -1.86 21.62
N SER A 51 43.31 -0.92 21.98
CA SER A 51 44.21 -0.87 23.16
C SER A 51 45.52 -1.69 23.15
N PRO A 52 46.52 -1.43 24.05
CA PRO A 52 46.74 -0.31 25.00
C PRO A 52 48.18 0.27 25.04
N ASP A 53 48.36 1.36 25.80
CA ASP A 53 49.49 1.83 26.62
C ASP A 53 51.00 1.76 26.20
N GLN A 54 51.66 2.90 26.52
CA GLN A 54 53.08 3.36 26.58
C GLN A 54 54.20 2.32 26.93
N PRO A 55 55.56 2.61 26.85
CA PRO A 55 56.28 3.90 26.95
C PRO A 55 57.61 4.08 26.15
N ASN A 56 58.22 5.26 26.35
CA ASN A 56 59.60 5.74 26.08
C ASN A 56 60.72 4.74 25.71
N GLY A 57 61.59 5.17 24.77
CA GLY A 57 63.05 4.94 24.87
C GLY A 57 63.84 4.87 23.55
N GLY A 58 64.84 5.76 23.40
CA GLY A 58 66.16 5.39 22.86
C GLY A 58 66.45 5.57 21.37
N ASN A 59 67.42 6.45 21.08
CA ASN A 59 68.18 6.58 19.82
C ASN A 59 68.73 5.24 19.29
N VAL A 60 68.88 5.10 17.96
CA VAL A 60 70.16 4.84 17.25
C VAL A 60 69.96 4.84 15.72
N SER A 61 70.98 5.37 15.07
CA SER A 61 71.21 5.74 13.68
C SER A 61 71.02 4.71 12.56
N SER A 62 70.82 5.29 11.36
CA SER A 62 71.35 4.88 10.06
C SER A 62 70.80 3.61 9.39
N THR A 63 70.06 3.79 8.28
CA THR A 63 70.47 3.27 6.95
C THR A 63 69.50 3.70 5.83
N GLN A 64 70.09 4.28 4.78
CA GLN A 64 69.69 4.24 3.36
C GLN A 64 68.22 4.50 3.00
N SER A 65 67.95 5.78 2.71
CA SER A 65 66.76 6.27 2.00
C SER A 65 66.70 5.71 0.57
N THR A 66 65.97 4.62 0.38
CA THR A 66 65.36 4.30 -0.92
C THR A 66 64.07 5.12 -1.01
N GLN A 67 64.02 6.10 -1.92
CA GLN A 67 62.81 6.86 -2.24
C GLN A 67 61.73 5.89 -2.75
N LYS A 68 60.89 5.39 -1.86
CA LYS A 68 59.57 4.89 -2.23
C LYS A 68 58.70 6.12 -2.46
N GLU A 69 58.24 6.29 -3.70
CA GLU A 69 57.16 7.22 -4.01
C GLU A 69 55.96 6.87 -3.12
N GLY A 70 55.81 7.61 -2.03
CA GLY A 70 54.70 7.47 -1.12
C GLY A 70 53.40 7.81 -1.84
N LEU A 71 52.37 6.99 -1.61
CA LEU A 71 51.00 7.23 -2.06
C LEU A 71 50.61 8.69 -1.73
N LYS A 72 50.40 9.49 -2.77
CA LYS A 72 49.81 10.83 -2.64
C LYS A 72 48.38 10.65 -2.12
N ILE A 73 48.17 10.87 -0.83
CA ILE A 73 46.84 11.01 -0.25
C ILE A 73 46.24 12.28 -0.86
N ILE A 74 45.39 12.11 -1.87
CA ILE A 74 44.57 13.20 -2.40
C ILE A 74 43.57 13.55 -1.30
N SER A 75 43.79 14.66 -0.60
CA SER A 75 42.79 15.18 0.34
C SER A 75 41.57 15.62 -0.46
N PHE A 76 40.54 14.78 -0.53
CA PHE A 76 39.29 15.15 -1.18
C PHE A 76 38.60 16.19 -0.29
N LYS A 77 38.69 17.47 -0.68
CA LYS A 77 37.87 18.51 -0.07
C LYS A 77 36.43 18.29 -0.50
N TYR A 78 35.70 17.50 0.28
CA TYR A 78 34.26 17.37 0.12
C TYR A 78 33.63 18.71 0.48
N ASN A 79 33.21 19.46 -0.53
CA ASN A 79 32.29 20.59 -0.36
C ASN A 79 30.87 20.02 -0.38
N PRO A 80 30.22 19.80 0.77
CA PRO A 80 28.82 19.38 0.77
C PRO A 80 28.01 20.47 0.07
N LYS A 81 27.49 20.16 -1.12
CA LYS A 81 26.36 20.94 -1.64
C LYS A 81 25.25 20.87 -0.59
N PRO A 82 24.52 21.97 -0.33
CA PRO A 82 23.37 21.92 0.57
C PRO A 82 22.46 20.79 0.11
N SER A 83 22.37 19.75 0.94
CA SER A 83 21.63 18.52 0.61
C SER A 83 20.15 18.85 0.66
N VAL A 84 19.44 18.69 -0.45
CA VAL A 84 17.98 18.82 -0.47
C VAL A 84 17.41 17.82 0.53
N PRO A 85 16.57 18.24 1.49
CA PRO A 85 16.01 17.34 2.49
C PRO A 85 15.35 16.12 1.87
N GLN A 86 15.49 14.95 2.51
CA GLN A 86 14.99 13.68 1.98
C GLN A 86 13.48 13.72 1.70
N TRP A 87 12.69 14.33 2.59
CA TRP A 87 11.24 14.49 2.43
C TRP A 87 10.90 15.25 1.13
N GLN A 88 11.70 16.26 0.76
CA GLN A 88 11.45 17.10 -0.40
C GLN A 88 11.76 16.34 -1.70
N ASN A 89 12.84 15.55 -1.72
CA ASN A 89 13.16 14.68 -2.85
C ASN A 89 12.07 13.63 -3.09
N GLN A 90 11.57 13.00 -2.02
CA GLN A 90 10.47 12.04 -2.09
C GLN A 90 9.19 12.72 -2.57
N LEU A 91 8.81 13.84 -1.97
CA LEU A 91 7.63 14.59 -2.37
C LEU A 91 7.69 15.02 -3.84
N HIS A 92 8.86 15.45 -4.33
CA HIS A 92 9.04 15.79 -5.74
C HIS A 92 8.88 14.58 -6.67
N GLY A 93 9.38 13.41 -6.27
CA GLY A 93 9.14 12.14 -6.97
C GLY A 93 7.65 11.80 -7.05
N PHE A 94 6.94 11.91 -5.93
CA PHE A 94 5.49 11.72 -5.88
C PHE A 94 4.74 12.72 -6.75
N LEU A 95 5.06 14.02 -6.67
CA LEU A 95 4.45 15.07 -7.47
C LEU A 95 4.57 14.81 -8.98
N LYS A 96 5.72 14.28 -9.42
CA LYS A 96 5.98 13.87 -10.81
C LYS A 96 5.15 12.67 -11.26
N SER A 97 4.86 11.74 -10.35
CA SER A 97 4.03 10.55 -10.65
C SER A 97 2.56 10.90 -10.90
N VAL A 98 2.07 12.00 -10.32
CA VAL A 98 0.67 12.43 -10.43
C VAL A 98 0.45 13.21 -11.72
N PRO A 99 -0.38 12.71 -12.65
CA PRO A 99 -0.55 13.29 -13.98
C PRO A 99 -1.28 14.64 -13.94
N HIS A 100 -1.28 15.34 -15.08
CA HIS A 100 -2.24 16.41 -15.34
C HIS A 100 -3.62 15.81 -15.68
N PHE A 101 -4.70 16.57 -15.47
CA PHE A 101 -6.06 16.07 -15.77
C PHE A 101 -6.26 15.62 -17.22
N SER A 102 -5.57 16.25 -18.18
CA SER A 102 -5.62 15.84 -19.59
C SER A 102 -5.13 14.41 -19.84
N LYS A 103 -4.31 13.86 -18.93
CA LYS A 103 -3.78 12.49 -18.97
C LYS A 103 -4.41 11.58 -17.92
N TRP A 104 -5.48 12.01 -17.24
CA TRP A 104 -6.06 11.25 -16.13
C TRP A 104 -6.60 9.89 -16.56
N GLU A 105 -7.33 9.86 -17.68
CA GLU A 105 -7.92 8.63 -18.21
C GLU A 105 -6.85 7.64 -18.67
N GLU A 106 -5.79 8.13 -19.31
CA GLU A 106 -4.61 7.33 -19.65
C GLU A 106 -3.94 6.77 -18.39
N TRP A 107 -3.80 7.59 -17.34
CA TRP A 107 -3.22 7.15 -16.07
C TRP A 107 -4.05 6.07 -15.40
N ARG A 108 -5.38 6.21 -15.38
CA ARG A 108 -6.31 5.17 -14.92
C ARG A 108 -6.15 3.86 -15.72
N LYS A 109 -6.03 3.95 -17.06
CA LYS A 109 -5.79 2.78 -17.93
C LYS A 109 -4.50 2.06 -17.62
N THR A 110 -3.39 2.80 -17.51
CA THR A 110 -2.06 2.25 -17.17
C THR A 110 -2.04 1.58 -15.80
N ASN A 111 -2.87 2.05 -14.86
CA ASN A 111 -3.02 1.46 -13.54
C ASN A 111 -4.12 0.39 -13.44
N SER A 112 -4.68 -0.08 -14.58
CA SER A 112 -5.77 -1.08 -14.60
C SER A 112 -7.00 -0.69 -13.78
N PHE A 113 -7.32 0.61 -13.73
CA PHE A 113 -8.41 1.19 -12.94
C PHE A 113 -9.19 2.23 -13.75
N HIS A 114 -9.82 1.82 -14.85
CA HIS A 114 -10.52 2.72 -15.78
C HIS A 114 -11.96 2.30 -16.11
N THR A 115 -12.37 1.12 -15.68
CA THR A 115 -13.74 0.63 -15.90
C THR A 115 -14.54 0.60 -14.61
N ILE A 116 -15.86 0.79 -14.69
CA ILE A 116 -16.79 0.68 -13.54
C ILE A 116 -16.63 -0.68 -12.85
N LYS A 117 -16.41 -1.74 -13.63
CA LYS A 117 -16.20 -3.09 -13.10
C LYS A 117 -14.93 -3.21 -12.25
N GLN A 118 -13.81 -2.66 -12.73
CA GLN A 118 -12.56 -2.60 -11.96
C GLN A 118 -12.75 -1.75 -10.69
N ASN A 119 -13.45 -0.62 -10.79
CA ASN A 119 -13.80 0.21 -9.65
C ASN A 119 -14.57 -0.58 -8.59
N ASN A 120 -15.64 -1.28 -8.97
CA ASN A 120 -16.43 -2.11 -8.05
C ASN A 120 -15.60 -3.22 -7.39
N ILE A 121 -14.68 -3.85 -8.12
CA ILE A 121 -13.80 -4.89 -7.57
C ILE A 121 -12.82 -4.32 -6.56
N VAL A 122 -12.22 -3.16 -6.84
CA VAL A 122 -11.35 -2.45 -5.89
C VAL A 122 -12.13 -2.06 -4.64
N ILE A 123 -13.32 -1.47 -4.79
CA ILE A 123 -14.16 -1.07 -3.65
C ILE A 123 -14.51 -2.30 -2.80
N ALA A 124 -14.93 -3.41 -3.39
CA ALA A 124 -15.21 -4.65 -2.66
C ALA A 124 -13.96 -5.18 -1.93
N ALA A 125 -12.78 -5.13 -2.56
CA ALA A 125 -11.53 -5.54 -1.93
C ALA A 125 -11.10 -4.62 -0.77
N LEU A 126 -11.47 -3.34 -0.82
CA LEU A 126 -11.22 -2.39 0.27
C LEU A 126 -12.19 -2.58 1.45
N LEU A 127 -13.44 -2.97 1.19
CA LEU A 127 -14.52 -3.08 2.18
C LEU A 127 -14.63 -4.43 2.92
N GLU A 128 -13.83 -5.44 2.55
CA GLU A 128 -13.88 -6.79 3.16
C GLU A 128 -15.13 -7.62 2.86
N ASP A 129 -16.03 -7.14 2.00
CA ASP A 129 -17.27 -7.86 1.62
C ASP A 129 -16.99 -9.15 0.80
N SER A 130 -15.73 -9.44 0.46
CA SER A 130 -15.30 -10.69 -0.18
C SER A 130 -13.83 -10.95 0.13
N SER A 131 -13.42 -12.22 0.27
CA SER A 131 -11.99 -12.57 0.29
C SER A 131 -11.30 -11.90 -0.92
N PRO A 132 -10.21 -11.12 -0.71
CA PRO A 132 -9.53 -10.43 -1.79
C PRO A 132 -9.17 -11.37 -2.96
N SER A 133 -8.87 -12.63 -2.66
CA SER A 133 -8.63 -13.69 -3.65
C SER A 133 -9.82 -13.88 -4.59
N VAL A 134 -11.04 -13.95 -4.07
CA VAL A 134 -12.26 -14.20 -4.86
C VAL A 134 -12.61 -13.00 -5.74
N ALA A 135 -12.42 -11.78 -5.22
CA ALA A 135 -12.64 -10.55 -5.97
C ALA A 135 -11.61 -10.39 -7.11
N LEU A 136 -10.35 -10.74 -6.85
CA LEU A 136 -9.26 -10.69 -7.82
C LEU A 136 -9.30 -11.82 -8.86
N ASP A 137 -9.69 -13.03 -8.48
CA ASP A 137 -9.82 -14.16 -9.42
C ASP A 137 -10.81 -13.80 -10.55
N ARG A 138 -11.87 -13.06 -10.22
CA ARG A 138 -12.83 -12.54 -11.20
C ARG A 138 -12.20 -11.58 -12.21
N LEU A 139 -11.13 -10.85 -11.88
CA LEU A 139 -10.40 -9.99 -12.83
C LEU A 139 -9.60 -10.83 -13.85
N VAL A 140 -8.99 -11.94 -13.40
CA VAL A 140 -8.11 -12.79 -14.23
C VAL A 140 -8.91 -13.57 -15.27
N THR A 141 -10.04 -14.16 -14.87
CA THR A 141 -10.87 -14.99 -15.78
C THR A 141 -11.36 -14.20 -17.00
N GLN A 142 -11.46 -12.87 -16.90
CA GLN A 142 -12.09 -12.03 -17.92
C GLN A 142 -11.15 -11.52 -19.01
N SER A 143 -9.84 -11.47 -18.76
CA SER A 143 -8.86 -11.10 -19.81
C SER A 143 -8.61 -12.23 -20.81
N SER A 144 -9.22 -13.41 -20.62
CA SER A 144 -8.74 -14.67 -21.18
C SER A 144 -9.48 -15.17 -22.43
N ILE A 145 -10.38 -14.41 -23.06
CA ILE A 145 -11.16 -14.93 -24.21
C ILE A 145 -11.14 -13.94 -25.38
N SER A 146 -10.07 -13.97 -26.16
CA SER A 146 -10.10 -13.60 -27.57
C SER A 146 -9.81 -14.84 -28.40
N THR A 147 -10.86 -15.42 -28.97
CA THR A 147 -10.79 -16.61 -29.82
C THR A 147 -10.11 -16.21 -31.13
N ILE A 148 -8.80 -16.41 -31.25
CA ILE A 148 -8.10 -16.25 -32.52
C ILE A 148 -8.49 -17.43 -33.39
N ASN A 149 -9.38 -17.16 -34.35
CA ASN A 149 -9.88 -18.14 -35.31
C ASN A 149 -8.87 -18.31 -36.46
N ILE A 150 -7.71 -18.87 -36.15
CA ILE A 150 -6.69 -19.20 -37.15
C ILE A 150 -6.33 -20.67 -36.93
N ALA A 151 -6.19 -21.41 -38.02
CA ALA A 151 -5.65 -22.78 -38.08
C ALA A 151 -4.18 -22.83 -37.64
N SER A 152 -3.89 -22.33 -36.44
CA SER A 152 -2.58 -22.32 -35.84
C SER A 152 -2.35 -23.68 -35.18
N PRO A 153 -1.13 -24.24 -35.26
CA PRO A 153 -0.74 -25.40 -34.48
C PRO A 153 -1.15 -25.21 -33.01
N GLU A 154 -1.72 -26.26 -32.41
CA GLU A 154 -2.28 -26.24 -31.04
C GLU A 154 -1.34 -25.63 -29.98
N TRP A 155 -0.02 -25.80 -30.15
CA TRP A 155 0.98 -25.21 -29.25
C TRP A 155 1.07 -23.68 -29.35
N ILE A 156 0.81 -23.08 -30.51
CA ILE A 156 0.77 -21.61 -30.70
C ILE A 156 -0.41 -21.03 -29.94
N GLU A 157 -1.59 -21.64 -30.06
CA GLU A 157 -2.79 -21.20 -29.33
C GLU A 157 -2.58 -21.31 -27.81
N ARG A 158 -2.03 -22.44 -27.33
CA ARG A 158 -1.69 -22.61 -25.90
C ARG A 158 -0.67 -21.58 -25.41
N SER A 159 0.36 -21.30 -26.21
CA SER A 159 1.39 -20.31 -25.86
C SER A 159 0.81 -18.90 -25.80
N HIS A 160 -0.06 -18.56 -26.75
CA HIS A 160 -0.78 -17.28 -26.77
C HIS A 160 -1.67 -17.15 -25.53
N ARG A 161 -2.45 -18.18 -25.19
CA ARG A 161 -3.29 -18.21 -23.98
C ARG A 161 -2.47 -18.04 -22.71
N TYR A 162 -1.35 -18.76 -22.58
CA TYR A 162 -0.46 -18.64 -21.43
C TYR A 162 0.17 -17.24 -21.31
N ALA A 163 0.58 -16.64 -22.42
CA ALA A 163 1.11 -15.28 -22.44
C ALA A 163 0.06 -14.25 -22.00
N HIS A 164 -1.19 -14.36 -22.49
CA HIS A 164 -2.30 -13.50 -22.04
C HIS A 164 -2.61 -13.67 -20.56
N GLN A 165 -2.64 -14.91 -20.06
CA GLN A 165 -2.82 -15.19 -18.64
C GLN A 165 -1.69 -14.59 -17.79
N THR A 166 -0.44 -14.71 -18.24
CA THR A 166 0.72 -14.13 -17.56
C THR A 166 0.62 -12.60 -17.50
N ALA A 167 0.27 -11.96 -18.61
CA ALA A 167 0.05 -10.51 -18.65
C ALA A 167 -1.13 -10.06 -17.77
N ALA A 168 -2.19 -10.88 -17.68
CA ALA A 168 -3.31 -10.62 -16.77
C ALA A 168 -2.88 -10.74 -15.29
N LEU A 169 -2.04 -11.73 -14.96
CA LEU A 169 -1.48 -11.92 -13.61
C LEU A 169 -0.55 -10.76 -13.21
N GLU A 170 0.25 -10.23 -14.13
CA GLU A 170 1.10 -9.06 -13.86
C GLU A 170 0.26 -7.81 -13.53
N LYS A 171 -0.79 -7.56 -14.34
CA LYS A 171 -1.75 -6.47 -14.07
C LYS A 171 -2.46 -6.67 -12.73
N LEU A 172 -2.84 -7.90 -12.42
CA LEU A 172 -3.42 -8.26 -11.12
C LEU A 172 -2.45 -7.98 -9.99
N GLY A 173 -1.20 -8.42 -10.09
CA GLY A 173 -0.16 -8.17 -9.09
C GLY A 173 0.02 -6.67 -8.83
N THR A 174 0.02 -5.87 -9.90
CA THR A 174 0.12 -4.40 -9.82
C THR A 174 -1.04 -3.78 -9.04
N ILE A 175 -2.29 -4.12 -9.38
CA ILE A 175 -3.45 -3.56 -8.67
C ILE A 175 -3.56 -4.09 -7.23
N THR A 176 -3.19 -5.36 -7.00
CA THR A 176 -3.17 -5.98 -5.68
C THR A 176 -2.19 -5.26 -4.76
N SER A 177 -0.99 -4.97 -5.26
CA SER A 177 0.01 -4.22 -4.50
C SER A 177 -0.50 -2.83 -4.14
N LYS A 178 -1.18 -2.12 -5.06
CA LYS A 178 -1.80 -0.82 -4.78
C LYS A 178 -2.90 -0.90 -3.73
N ILE A 179 -3.77 -1.91 -3.81
CA ILE A 179 -4.81 -2.18 -2.80
C ILE A 179 -4.15 -2.42 -1.44
N ALA A 180 -3.11 -3.24 -1.36
CA ALA A 180 -2.40 -3.52 -0.11
C ALA A 180 -1.77 -2.24 0.49
N SER A 181 -1.02 -1.47 -0.31
CA SER A 181 -0.44 -0.19 0.13
C SER A 181 -1.52 0.79 0.60
N PHE A 182 -2.64 0.88 -0.12
CA PHE A 182 -3.73 1.77 0.27
C PHE A 182 -4.46 1.30 1.53
N ARG A 183 -4.62 -0.01 1.73
CA ARG A 183 -5.17 -0.59 2.98
C ARG A 183 -4.30 -0.27 4.18
N GLN A 184 -2.97 -0.23 4.04
CA GLN A 184 -2.10 0.24 5.12
C GLN A 184 -2.41 1.69 5.52
N ILE A 185 -2.67 2.58 4.55
CA ILE A 185 -3.08 3.96 4.80
C ILE A 185 -4.44 4.01 5.51
N VAL A 186 -5.40 3.18 5.07
CA VAL A 186 -6.72 3.07 5.72
C VAL A 186 -6.58 2.59 7.16
N VAL A 187 -5.82 1.52 7.43
CA VAL A 187 -5.57 1.01 8.79
C VAL A 187 -4.90 2.06 9.67
N ALA A 188 -3.91 2.78 9.15
CA ALA A 188 -3.28 3.87 9.88
C ALA A 188 -4.26 5.02 10.17
N SER A 189 -5.20 5.30 9.26
CA SER A 189 -6.28 6.27 9.45
C SER A 189 -7.29 5.78 10.51
N ILE A 190 -7.64 4.50 10.53
CA ILE A 190 -8.46 3.88 11.60
C ILE A 190 -7.77 4.08 12.96
N CYS A 191 -6.45 3.86 13.03
CA CYS A 191 -5.67 4.06 14.25
C CYS A 191 -5.73 5.52 14.74
N VAL A 192 -5.73 6.49 13.83
CA VAL A 192 -5.92 7.92 14.17
C VAL A 192 -7.31 8.17 14.76
N VAL A 193 -8.36 7.62 14.13
CA VAL A 193 -9.74 7.71 14.64
C VAL A 193 -9.88 7.06 16.02
N MET A 194 -9.31 5.87 16.23
CA MET A 194 -9.35 5.18 17.52
C MET A 194 -8.71 6.01 18.64
N LEU A 195 -7.55 6.65 18.38
CA LEU A 195 -6.91 7.54 19.35
C LEU A 195 -7.76 8.79 19.64
N HIS A 196 -8.41 9.35 18.61
CA HIS A 196 -9.34 10.47 18.78
C HIS A 196 -10.48 10.08 19.73
N LEU A 197 -11.02 8.87 19.56
CA LEU A 197 -12.06 8.25 20.40
C LEU A 197 -11.54 7.70 21.75
N LYS A 198 -10.33 8.07 22.17
CA LYS A 198 -9.73 7.73 23.47
C LYS A 198 -9.48 6.22 23.68
N VAL A 199 -9.37 5.43 22.62
CA VAL A 199 -8.84 4.07 22.71
C VAL A 199 -7.37 4.13 23.13
N SER A 200 -6.96 3.24 24.04
CA SER A 200 -5.59 3.20 24.56
C SER A 200 -4.56 3.01 23.45
N THR A 201 -3.44 3.72 23.53
CA THR A 201 -2.33 3.63 22.57
C THR A 201 -1.81 2.20 22.38
N ASP A 202 -1.78 1.38 23.44
CA ASP A 202 -1.29 0.00 23.37
C ASP A 202 -2.15 -0.89 22.44
N VAL A 203 -3.48 -0.75 22.55
CA VAL A 203 -4.43 -1.45 21.66
C VAL A 203 -4.25 -0.99 20.23
N VAL A 204 -4.14 0.32 20.01
CA VAL A 204 -3.95 0.90 18.68
C VAL A 204 -2.64 0.44 18.05
N ASN A 205 -1.53 0.47 18.80
CA ASN A 205 -0.22 0.03 18.32
C ASN A 205 -0.22 -1.48 18.02
N ARG A 206 -0.94 -2.31 18.79
CA ARG A 206 -1.10 -3.74 18.52
C ARG A 206 -1.79 -4.00 17.18
N ILE A 207 -2.89 -3.30 16.90
CA ILE A 207 -3.61 -3.41 15.62
C ILE A 207 -2.73 -2.96 14.47
N MET A 208 -2.04 -1.83 14.63
CA MET A 208 -1.19 -1.28 13.58
C MET A 208 -0.03 -2.21 13.19
N ARG A 209 0.60 -2.89 14.18
CA ARG A 209 1.65 -3.88 13.94
C ARG A 209 1.19 -5.07 13.10
N ALA A 210 -0.07 -5.49 13.22
CA ALA A 210 -0.61 -6.57 12.39
C ALA A 210 -0.61 -6.21 10.89
N CYS A 211 -0.59 -4.91 10.56
CA CYS A 211 -0.57 -4.42 9.19
C CYS A 211 0.84 -4.03 8.68
N VAL A 212 1.81 -3.84 9.58
CA VAL A 212 3.17 -3.40 9.22
C VAL A 212 4.20 -4.32 9.89
N SER A 213 4.57 -5.36 9.16
CA SER A 213 5.29 -6.55 9.65
C SER A 213 6.69 -6.28 10.24
N ASP A 214 7.31 -5.16 9.91
CA ASP A 214 8.73 -4.92 10.17
C ASP A 214 9.01 -3.89 11.27
N VAL A 215 7.99 -3.43 12.00
CA VAL A 215 8.13 -2.35 12.99
C VAL A 215 7.99 -2.86 14.43
N SER A 216 9.11 -2.87 15.16
CA SER A 216 9.13 -3.20 16.58
C SER A 216 8.80 -1.99 17.47
N ASP A 217 9.18 -0.78 17.06
CA ASP A 217 9.13 0.42 17.90
C ASP A 217 7.85 1.27 17.73
N ASP A 218 7.36 1.81 18.86
CA ASP A 218 6.15 2.65 18.89
C ASP A 218 6.33 4.00 18.19
N GLU A 219 7.57 4.49 18.06
CA GLU A 219 7.88 5.77 17.44
C GLU A 219 7.65 5.72 15.92
N SER A 220 8.06 4.64 15.27
CA SER A 220 7.77 4.35 13.86
C SER A 220 6.26 4.26 13.61
N LEU A 221 5.49 3.61 14.50
CA LEU A 221 4.02 3.57 14.40
C LEU A 221 3.41 4.97 14.52
N ARG A 222 3.95 5.82 15.41
CA ARG A 222 3.56 7.24 15.52
C ARG A 222 3.82 8.00 14.22
N ARG A 223 4.98 7.78 13.59
CA ARG A 223 5.31 8.40 12.28
C ARG A 223 4.37 7.95 11.18
N TYR A 224 4.01 6.68 11.15
CA TYR A 224 3.04 6.16 10.18
C TYR A 224 1.65 6.79 10.35
N ARG A 225 1.18 6.99 11.59
CA ARG A 225 -0.06 7.76 11.84
C ARG A 225 0.05 9.20 11.36
N ARG A 226 1.20 9.86 11.55
CA ARG A 226 1.44 11.20 10.97
C ARG A 226 1.39 11.19 9.44
N GLY A 227 1.93 10.16 8.80
CA GLY A 227 1.83 9.97 7.36
C GLY A 227 0.37 9.85 6.90
N ALA A 228 -0.47 9.11 7.62
CA ALA A 228 -1.90 9.01 7.34
C ALA A 228 -2.64 10.34 7.54
N ILE A 229 -2.33 11.10 8.60
CA ILE A 229 -2.87 12.45 8.82
C ILE A 229 -2.49 13.37 7.65
N TRP A 230 -1.22 13.34 7.23
CA TRP A 230 -0.74 14.11 6.10
C TRP A 230 -1.48 13.79 4.80
N VAL A 231 -1.70 12.50 4.50
CA VAL A 231 -2.48 12.05 3.34
C VAL A 231 -3.91 12.58 3.41
N ASN A 232 -4.59 12.42 4.55
CA ASN A 232 -5.97 12.90 4.72
C ASN A 232 -6.07 14.43 4.61
N GLY A 233 -5.12 15.17 5.18
CA GLY A 233 -5.03 16.63 5.03
C GLY A 233 -4.84 17.05 3.57
N CYS A 234 -4.05 16.29 2.80
CA CYS A 234 -3.92 16.53 1.35
C CYS A 234 -5.24 16.25 0.60
N ILE A 235 -5.92 15.13 0.90
CA ILE A 235 -7.20 14.76 0.31
C ILE A 235 -8.25 15.86 0.57
N CYS A 236 -8.36 16.31 1.82
CA CYS A 236 -9.30 17.34 2.24
C CYS A 236 -9.07 18.64 1.46
N ARG A 237 -7.83 19.17 1.46
CA ARG A 237 -7.51 20.44 0.79
C ARG A 237 -7.60 20.38 -0.73
N LEU A 238 -7.35 19.22 -1.34
CA LEU A 238 -7.53 19.03 -2.78
C LEU A 238 -8.97 18.73 -3.18
N SER A 239 -9.84 18.30 -2.26
CA SER A 239 -11.21 17.90 -2.60
C SER A 239 -12.02 19.02 -3.29
N ALA A 240 -11.77 20.28 -2.94
CA ALA A 240 -12.47 21.42 -3.56
C ALA A 240 -12.15 21.60 -5.06
N THR A 241 -10.94 21.22 -5.49
CA THR A 241 -10.47 21.41 -6.89
C THR A 241 -10.38 20.11 -7.66
N TRP A 242 -10.07 19.00 -6.99
CA TRP A 242 -9.91 17.66 -7.57
C TRP A 242 -11.13 16.76 -7.33
N GLY A 243 -12.05 17.12 -6.46
CA GLY A 243 -13.17 16.27 -6.06
C GLY A 243 -12.67 14.94 -5.49
N HIS A 244 -13.36 13.85 -5.84
CA HIS A 244 -13.03 12.49 -5.41
C HIS A 244 -11.66 11.99 -5.91
N ARG A 245 -11.10 12.62 -6.94
CA ARG A 245 -9.78 12.24 -7.48
C ARG A 245 -8.64 12.53 -6.52
N SER A 246 -8.85 13.41 -5.53
CA SER A 246 -7.85 13.68 -4.51
C SER A 246 -7.45 12.40 -3.77
N THR A 247 -8.40 11.52 -3.45
CA THR A 247 -8.12 10.20 -2.86
C THR A 247 -7.47 9.24 -3.87
N GLU A 248 -7.95 9.23 -5.12
CA GLU A 248 -7.41 8.35 -6.16
C GLU A 248 -5.93 8.59 -6.45
N ILE A 249 -5.43 9.83 -6.25
CA ILE A 249 -4.00 10.13 -6.36
C ILE A 249 -3.17 9.17 -5.49
N PHE A 250 -3.58 8.98 -4.23
CA PHE A 250 -2.85 8.15 -3.28
C PHE A 250 -3.01 6.67 -3.61
N PHE A 251 -4.22 6.22 -3.93
CA PHE A 251 -4.47 4.84 -4.36
C PHE A 251 -3.67 4.45 -5.62
N LEU A 252 -3.77 5.25 -6.69
CA LEU A 252 -3.15 4.94 -7.97
C LEU A 252 -1.63 5.12 -7.95
N SER A 253 -1.09 5.94 -7.05
CA SER A 253 0.36 6.05 -6.90
C SER A 253 1.01 4.77 -6.36
N GLY A 254 0.31 4.01 -5.51
CA GLY A 254 0.79 2.75 -4.95
C GLY A 254 1.95 2.87 -3.97
N TYR A 255 2.31 4.08 -3.52
CA TYR A 255 3.35 4.25 -2.51
C TYR A 255 2.92 3.68 -1.16
N GLU A 256 3.86 3.05 -0.47
CA GLU A 256 3.66 2.49 0.87
C GLU A 256 3.45 3.57 1.93
N LEU A 257 2.83 3.20 3.05
CA LEU A 257 2.63 4.11 4.19
C LEU A 257 3.95 4.69 4.72
N SER A 258 5.03 3.91 4.70
CA SER A 258 6.37 4.35 5.12
C SER A 258 6.88 5.54 4.31
N TYR A 259 6.46 5.65 3.05
CA TYR A 259 6.81 6.73 2.14
C TYR A 259 6.16 8.05 2.57
N PHE A 260 4.85 8.02 2.85
CA PHE A 260 4.12 9.20 3.31
C PHE A 260 4.54 9.62 4.71
N ALA A 261 4.91 8.67 5.58
CA ALA A 261 5.45 8.97 6.89
C ALA A 261 6.72 9.84 6.82
N ARG A 262 7.67 9.51 5.94
CA ARG A 262 8.88 10.31 5.71
C ARG A 262 8.58 11.70 5.13
N ILE A 263 7.62 11.80 4.22
CA ILE A 263 7.19 13.11 3.68
C ILE A 263 6.61 13.97 4.81
N SER A 264 5.81 13.37 5.70
CA SER A 264 5.14 14.06 6.81
C SER A 264 6.07 14.53 7.92
N GLU A 265 7.36 14.20 7.89
CA GLU A 265 8.33 14.66 8.91
C GLU A 265 8.58 16.18 8.85
N SER A 266 8.19 16.84 7.74
CA SER A 266 8.28 18.29 7.57
C SER A 266 6.90 18.93 7.53
N ASP A 267 6.65 19.91 8.38
CA ASP A 267 5.39 20.67 8.42
C ASP A 267 5.14 21.47 7.12
N CYS A 268 6.20 21.79 6.38
CA CYS A 268 6.12 22.50 5.10
C CYS A 268 5.66 21.60 3.94
N SER A 269 5.72 20.27 4.11
CA SER A 269 5.44 19.32 3.03
C SER A 269 4.00 19.39 2.52
N LEU A 270 3.03 19.59 3.41
CA LEU A 270 1.61 19.66 3.05
C LEU A 270 1.30 20.96 2.29
N PRO A 271 1.60 22.17 2.81
CA PRO A 271 1.42 23.40 2.04
C PRO A 271 2.11 23.36 0.67
N TYR A 272 3.34 22.83 0.62
CA TYR A 272 4.07 22.68 -0.64
C TYR A 272 3.36 21.74 -1.62
N PHE A 273 2.88 20.58 -1.18
CA PHE A 273 2.12 19.65 -2.04
C PHE A 273 0.86 20.31 -2.61
N ILE A 274 0.13 21.03 -1.77
CA ILE A 274 -1.11 21.71 -2.14
C ILE A 274 -0.83 22.81 -3.18
N GLU A 275 0.17 23.67 -2.96
CA GLU A 275 0.57 24.71 -3.92
C GLU A 275 0.91 24.12 -5.29
N GLN A 276 1.66 23.02 -5.33
CA GLN A 276 2.06 22.36 -6.57
C GLN A 276 0.91 21.65 -7.31
N LYS A 277 -0.25 21.43 -6.65
CA LYS A 277 -1.41 20.72 -7.22
C LYS A 277 -2.67 21.57 -7.34
N GLN A 278 -2.71 22.78 -6.79
CA GLN A 278 -3.86 23.69 -6.87
C GLN A 278 -4.16 24.20 -8.29
N SER A 279 -3.29 24.01 -9.28
CA SER A 279 -3.33 24.72 -10.57
C SER A 279 -3.40 23.84 -11.82
N LYS A 280 -4.30 22.85 -11.87
CA LYS A 280 -4.40 22.01 -13.08
C LYS A 280 -5.85 21.87 -13.50
N GLY A 281 -6.28 22.62 -14.51
CA GLY A 281 -7.42 22.30 -15.37
C GLY A 281 -8.81 22.10 -14.74
N VAL A 282 -9.77 21.78 -15.60
CA VAL A 282 -11.12 21.36 -15.20
C VAL A 282 -11.11 19.84 -15.05
N PRO A 283 -11.51 19.27 -13.90
CA PRO A 283 -11.59 17.83 -13.74
C PRO A 283 -12.63 17.25 -14.72
N PRO A 284 -12.34 16.11 -15.38
CA PRO A 284 -13.33 15.46 -16.24
C PRO A 284 -14.60 15.09 -15.44
N LYS A 285 -15.78 15.20 -16.05
CA LYS A 285 -17.02 14.74 -15.42
C LYS A 285 -16.96 13.22 -15.22
N GLU A 286 -17.29 12.77 -14.02
CA GLU A 286 -17.39 11.33 -13.73
C GLU A 286 -18.80 10.82 -14.06
N GLY A 287 -18.88 9.57 -14.52
CA GLY A 287 -20.16 8.91 -14.73
C GLY A 287 -20.84 8.61 -13.40
N SER A 288 -22.18 8.63 -13.38
CA SER A 288 -22.99 8.42 -12.17
C SER A 288 -22.82 7.05 -11.50
N ALA A 289 -22.28 6.07 -12.24
CA ALA A 289 -22.04 4.71 -11.77
C ALA A 289 -20.61 4.47 -11.23
N TRP A 290 -19.73 5.47 -11.25
CA TRP A 290 -18.40 5.37 -10.66
C TRP A 290 -18.49 5.61 -9.15
N THR A 291 -17.97 4.67 -8.34
CA THR A 291 -17.93 4.82 -6.89
C THR A 291 -16.63 5.50 -6.46
N PRO A 292 -16.71 6.70 -5.85
CA PRO A 292 -15.56 7.40 -5.29
C PRO A 292 -14.84 6.56 -4.21
N ILE A 293 -13.51 6.49 -4.26
CA ILE A 293 -12.75 5.96 -3.12
C ILE A 293 -12.76 7.01 -2.00
N SER A 294 -13.31 6.64 -0.83
CA SER A 294 -13.38 7.52 0.35
C SER A 294 -12.89 6.80 1.59
N ILE A 295 -11.76 7.28 2.16
CA ILE A 295 -11.17 6.70 3.39
C ILE A 295 -12.19 6.75 4.55
N PRO A 296 -12.84 7.89 4.88
CA PRO A 296 -13.83 7.90 5.95
C PRO A 296 -14.99 6.93 5.73
N CYS A 297 -15.47 6.77 4.50
CA CYS A 297 -16.57 5.85 4.19
C CYS A 297 -16.14 4.39 4.37
N ILE A 298 -14.92 4.03 3.94
CA ILE A 298 -14.35 2.70 4.18
C ILE A 298 -14.24 2.43 5.69
N ILE A 299 -13.71 3.39 6.46
CA ILE A 299 -13.61 3.27 7.92
C ILE A 299 -14.99 3.10 8.54
N LYS A 300 -15.98 3.88 8.12
CA LYS A 300 -17.35 3.79 8.63
C LYS A 300 -17.95 2.41 8.39
N ARG A 301 -17.73 1.83 7.19
CA ARG A 301 -18.16 0.47 6.87
C ARG A 301 -17.48 -0.58 7.74
N THR A 302 -16.17 -0.48 7.97
CA THR A 302 -15.42 -1.42 8.81
C THR A 302 -15.78 -1.27 10.30
N ALA A 303 -16.00 -0.04 10.79
CA ALA A 303 -16.31 0.23 12.19
C ALA A 303 -17.78 -0.08 12.55
N GLY A 304 -18.66 -0.18 11.55
CA GLY A 304 -20.08 -0.44 11.74
C GLY A 304 -20.80 0.65 12.53
N ARG A 305 -21.77 0.26 13.36
CA ARG A 305 -22.63 1.21 14.11
C ARG A 305 -21.93 1.88 15.29
N GLY A 306 -20.80 1.34 15.76
CA GLY A 306 -20.12 1.81 16.97
C GLY A 306 -19.39 3.15 16.83
N VAL A 307 -19.20 3.64 15.61
CA VAL A 307 -18.49 4.90 15.33
C VAL A 307 -19.31 5.75 14.37
N SER A 308 -19.52 7.02 14.68
CA SER A 308 -20.25 7.93 13.80
C SER A 308 -19.36 8.40 12.64
N LEU A 309 -19.97 8.70 11.48
CA LEU A 309 -19.23 9.25 10.34
C LEU A 309 -18.65 10.63 10.67
N ARG A 310 -19.31 11.40 11.54
CA ARG A 310 -18.83 12.71 12.00
C ARG A 310 -17.54 12.60 12.80
N ASP A 311 -17.47 11.67 13.77
CA ASP A 311 -16.26 11.46 14.56
C ASP A 311 -15.06 11.04 13.68
N ILE A 312 -15.33 10.25 12.63
CA ILE A 312 -14.32 9.86 11.65
C ILE A 312 -13.82 11.07 10.87
N CYS A 313 -14.73 11.91 10.37
CA CYS A 313 -14.40 13.14 9.64
C CYS A 313 -13.60 14.12 10.51
N ASP A 314 -14.02 14.33 11.76
CA ASP A 314 -13.36 15.23 12.70
C ASP A 314 -11.94 14.73 13.03
N ALA A 315 -11.76 13.43 13.24
CA ALA A 315 -10.45 12.84 13.50
C ALA A 315 -9.48 12.89 12.30
N LEU A 316 -10.01 12.88 11.07
CA LEU A 316 -9.22 12.91 9.83
C LEU A 316 -9.18 14.28 9.16
N GLU A 317 -9.71 15.31 9.81
CA GLU A 317 -9.81 16.68 9.28
C GLU A 317 -10.49 16.75 7.90
N GLN A 318 -11.52 15.93 7.66
CA GLN A 318 -12.28 15.91 6.40
C GLN A 318 -13.65 16.58 6.55
N THR A 319 -14.15 17.18 5.47
CA THR A 319 -15.47 17.84 5.45
C THR A 319 -16.61 16.82 5.54
N TYR A 320 -17.36 16.83 6.64
CA TYR A 320 -18.45 15.89 6.90
C TYR A 320 -19.52 15.90 5.80
N GLU A 321 -19.93 17.06 5.32
CA GLU A 321 -21.02 17.20 4.35
C GLU A 321 -20.70 16.49 3.03
N LEU A 322 -19.48 16.69 2.53
CA LEU A 322 -18.99 16.04 1.32
C LEU A 322 -18.89 14.52 1.51
N VAL A 323 -18.33 14.09 2.64
CA VAL A 323 -18.16 12.66 2.94
C VAL A 323 -19.51 11.97 3.15
N ASN A 324 -20.46 12.64 3.79
CA ASN A 324 -21.79 12.11 4.05
C ASN A 324 -22.59 11.92 2.76
N ASP A 325 -22.51 12.86 1.81
CA ASP A 325 -23.11 12.69 0.47
C ASP A 325 -22.57 11.45 -0.25
N ILE A 326 -21.25 11.24 -0.23
CA ILE A 326 -20.61 10.03 -0.78
C ILE A 326 -21.13 8.78 -0.04
N TYR A 327 -21.20 8.84 1.28
CA TYR A 327 -21.60 7.70 2.11
C TYR A 327 -23.03 7.27 1.79
N GLU A 328 -23.99 8.19 1.87
CA GLU A 328 -25.41 7.94 1.61
C GLU A 328 -25.64 7.35 0.22
N ARG A 329 -24.92 7.87 -0.77
CA ARG A 329 -25.10 7.49 -2.17
C ARG A 329 -24.46 6.16 -2.53
N PHE A 330 -23.27 5.86 -2.01
CA PHE A 330 -22.46 4.74 -2.52
C PHE A 330 -22.09 3.68 -1.49
N TYR A 331 -22.02 4.01 -0.20
CA TYR A 331 -21.51 3.10 0.82
C TYR A 331 -22.57 2.61 1.79
N LYS A 332 -23.62 3.39 2.04
CA LYS A 332 -24.68 3.04 2.99
C LYS A 332 -25.41 1.77 2.54
N THR A 333 -25.52 0.80 3.44
CA THR A 333 -26.20 -0.46 3.11
C THR A 333 -27.70 -0.34 3.21
N GLU A 334 -28.39 -1.30 2.59
CA GLU A 334 -29.83 -1.45 2.71
C GLU A 334 -30.27 -1.56 4.17
N GLU A 335 -29.58 -2.35 5.01
CA GLU A 335 -29.93 -2.48 6.43
C GLU A 335 -29.84 -1.16 7.19
N GLU A 336 -28.87 -0.30 6.84
CA GLU A 336 -28.73 1.04 7.42
C GLU A 336 -29.79 2.02 6.90
N ARG A 337 -30.27 1.85 5.66
CA ARG A 337 -31.39 2.63 5.11
C ARG A 337 -32.68 2.31 5.84
N TYR A 338 -32.95 1.02 6.09
CA TYR A 338 -34.19 0.58 6.76
C TYR A 338 -34.18 0.80 8.28
N ALA A 339 -33.01 0.87 8.93
CA ALA A 339 -32.92 1.11 10.37
C ALA A 339 -33.52 2.45 10.84
N HIS A 340 -33.70 3.41 9.92
CA HIS A 340 -34.30 4.73 10.21
C HIS A 340 -35.80 4.81 9.90
N ASP A 341 -36.41 3.76 9.34
CA ASP A 341 -37.86 3.69 9.10
C ASP A 341 -38.47 2.40 9.68
N PRO A 342 -38.72 2.36 11.01
CA PRO A 342 -39.27 1.17 11.67
C PRO A 342 -40.74 0.89 11.28
N MET A 343 -41.42 1.80 10.58
CA MET A 343 -42.86 1.73 10.33
C MET A 343 -43.24 0.78 9.19
N LEU A 344 -42.28 0.30 8.39
CA LEU A 344 -42.56 -0.58 7.24
C LEU A 344 -42.52 -2.09 7.55
N TYR A 345 -42.21 -2.50 8.78
CA TYR A 345 -42.22 -3.92 9.20
C TYR A 345 -43.16 -4.21 10.38
N GLY A 346 -44.27 -3.46 10.46
CA GLY A 346 -45.39 -3.74 11.35
C GLY A 346 -46.55 -4.43 10.62
N GLY A 347 -46.34 -5.56 9.95
CA GLY A 347 -47.46 -6.32 9.39
C GLY A 347 -47.08 -7.35 8.33
N GLY A 348 -46.76 -8.57 8.76
CA GLY A 348 -46.56 -9.67 7.82
C GLY A 348 -45.83 -10.85 8.44
N GLY A 349 -46.40 -11.44 9.49
CA GLY A 349 -46.07 -12.83 9.81
C GLY A 349 -46.52 -13.70 8.64
N CYS A 350 -45.58 -14.10 7.80
CA CYS A 350 -45.73 -15.20 6.86
C CYS A 350 -44.49 -16.06 7.00
N ASP A 351 -44.71 -17.26 7.53
CA ASP A 351 -43.72 -18.33 7.58
C ASP A 351 -43.09 -18.54 6.20
N PRO A 352 -41.77 -18.79 6.10
CA PRO A 352 -41.18 -19.19 4.85
C PRO A 352 -41.53 -20.66 4.58
N ILE A 353 -42.56 -20.88 3.78
CA ILE A 353 -42.71 -22.11 3.00
C ILE A 353 -41.60 -22.07 1.94
N PHE A 354 -40.49 -22.73 2.24
CA PHE A 354 -39.54 -23.16 1.23
C PHE A 354 -40.18 -24.34 0.48
N ASP A 355 -40.63 -24.10 -0.75
CA ASP A 355 -40.67 -25.15 -1.77
C ASP A 355 -39.55 -24.88 -2.79
N PRO A 356 -38.70 -25.86 -3.10
CA PRO A 356 -37.68 -25.75 -4.13
C PRO A 356 -38.29 -26.06 -5.51
N ILE A 357 -37.53 -25.72 -6.58
CA ILE A 357 -37.57 -26.21 -7.97
C ILE A 357 -37.59 -25.03 -8.99
N PHE A 358 -36.42 -24.57 -9.43
CA PHE A 358 -35.77 -24.97 -10.70
C PHE A 358 -34.36 -24.36 -10.80
#